data_AF-A0A379WM22-F1
#
_entry.id   AF-A0A379WM22-F1
#
_cell.length_a   1.000
_cell.length_b   1.000
_cell.length_c   1.000
_cell.angle_alpha   90.00
_cell.angle_beta   90.00
_cell.angle_gamma   90.00
#
_symmetry.space_group_name_H-M   'P 1'
#
loop_
_entity.id
_entity.type
_entity.pdbx_description
1 polymer ?
#
loop_
_entity_poly.entity_id
_entity_poly.type
_entity_poly.pdbx_seq_one_letter_code
_entity_poly.pdbx_strand_id
1 'polypeptide(L)'
;MVCDMVEKPAKVTALMAQWLVNGWCRETIFNLKLPMKKRYEEVSHNLAYLQAQLDEHGVNAQIQARQLYHDREEVTVHVRRLWAAVGGRRDER
;
A
#
# COMPACT_ATOMS: atom_id res chain seq x y z
N MET A 1 1.57 -9.85 -3.47
CA MET A 1 0.41 -9.55 -4.33
C MET A 1 0.80 -8.39 -5.24
N VAL A 2 0.26 -8.31 -6.45
CA VAL A 2 0.50 -7.16 -7.34
C VAL A 2 -0.82 -6.66 -7.91
N CYS A 3 -0.96 -5.35 -8.10
CA CYS A 3 -2.21 -4.74 -8.53
C CYS A 3 -1.97 -3.53 -9.44
N ASP A 4 -2.38 -3.62 -10.70
CA ASP A 4 -2.39 -2.51 -11.68
C ASP A 4 -3.81 -2.31 -12.23
N MET A 5 -4.73 -1.93 -11.34
CA MET A 5 -6.11 -1.63 -11.71
C MET A 5 -6.25 -0.15 -12.11
N VAL A 6 -7.05 0.10 -13.15
CA VAL A 6 -7.44 1.46 -13.55
C VAL A 6 -8.66 1.89 -12.75
N GLU A 7 -8.43 2.25 -11.50
CA GLU A 7 -9.46 2.62 -10.52
C GLU A 7 -9.06 3.88 -9.76
N LYS A 8 -9.99 4.47 -8.99
CA LYS A 8 -9.68 5.64 -8.14
C LYS A 8 -8.54 5.27 -7.15
N PRO A 9 -7.52 6.13 -6.98
CA PRO A 9 -6.35 5.80 -6.14
C PRO A 9 -6.75 5.50 -4.69
N ALA A 10 -7.74 6.20 -4.13
CA ALA A 10 -8.30 5.92 -2.81
C ALA A 10 -8.89 4.50 -2.67
N LYS A 11 -9.58 4.01 -3.72
CA LYS A 11 -10.19 2.66 -3.73
C LYS A 11 -9.10 1.58 -3.79
N VAL A 12 -8.08 1.79 -4.63
CA VAL A 12 -6.92 0.88 -4.70
C VAL A 12 -6.20 0.86 -3.36
N THR A 13 -5.92 2.02 -2.77
CA THR A 13 -5.23 2.13 -1.48
C THR A 13 -5.98 1.42 -0.36
N ALA A 14 -7.30 1.58 -0.27
CA ALA A 14 -8.13 0.87 0.70
C ALA A 14 -8.08 -0.66 0.52
N LEU A 15 -8.09 -1.14 -0.73
CA LEU A 15 -7.92 -2.57 -1.00
C LEU A 15 -6.52 -3.05 -0.58
N MET A 16 -5.46 -2.30 -0.88
CA MET A 16 -4.10 -2.68 -0.49
C MET A 16 -3.94 -2.72 1.04
N ALA A 17 -4.54 -1.76 1.75
CA ALA A 17 -4.59 -1.75 3.22
C ALA A 17 -5.26 -3.02 3.75
N GLN A 18 -6.42 -3.41 3.23
CA GLN A 18 -7.12 -4.64 3.62
C GLN A 18 -6.24 -5.89 3.46
N TRP A 19 -5.53 -6.01 2.33
CA TRP A 19 -4.63 -7.14 2.07
C TRP A 19 -3.47 -7.21 3.06
N LEU A 20 -2.90 -6.06 3.42
CA LEU A 20 -1.77 -5.97 4.34
C LEU A 20 -2.19 -6.22 5.79
N VAL A 21 -3.31 -5.62 6.21
CA VAL A 21 -3.88 -5.78 7.57
C VAL A 21 -4.26 -7.24 7.83
N ASN A 22 -4.98 -7.86 6.91
CA ASN A 22 -5.40 -9.26 7.04
C ASN A 22 -4.26 -10.28 6.80
N GLY A 23 -3.07 -9.80 6.45
CA GLY A 23 -1.91 -10.66 6.23
C GLY A 23 -2.00 -11.57 5.00
N TRP A 24 -2.88 -11.25 4.04
CA TRP A 24 -3.06 -12.03 2.81
C TRP A 24 -1.84 -11.98 1.89
N CYS A 25 -0.95 -11.01 2.07
CA CYS A 25 0.36 -11.00 1.43
C CYS A 25 1.45 -10.48 2.37
N ARG A 26 2.69 -10.94 2.14
CA ARG A 26 3.89 -10.42 2.83
C ARG A 26 4.40 -9.13 2.19
N GLU A 27 4.37 -9.07 0.87
CA GLU A 27 4.81 -7.92 0.09
C GLU A 27 3.81 -7.63 -1.02
N THR A 28 3.67 -6.35 -1.35
CA THR A 28 2.84 -5.90 -2.47
C THR A 28 3.51 -4.81 -3.29
N ILE A 29 3.27 -4.84 -4.60
CA ILE A 29 3.60 -3.75 -5.53
C ILE A 29 2.32 -3.37 -6.27
N PHE A 30 1.94 -2.10 -6.25
CA PHE A 30 0.72 -1.64 -6.90
C PHE A 30 0.85 -0.22 -7.44
N ASN A 31 0.02 0.09 -8.43
CA ASN A 31 0.03 1.40 -9.09
C ASN A 31 -1.11 2.28 -8.56
N LEU A 32 -0.80 3.55 -8.28
CA LEU A 32 -1.77 4.60 -7.98
C LEU A 32 -1.81 5.59 -9.14
N LYS A 33 -2.98 5.70 -9.79
CA LYS A 33 -3.18 6.64 -10.89
C LYS A 33 -3.30 8.06 -10.33
N LEU A 34 -2.58 9.00 -10.95
CA LEU A 34 -2.48 10.39 -10.50
C LEU A 34 -3.66 11.23 -11.03
N PRO A 35 -4.20 12.17 -10.23
CA PRO A 35 -5.16 13.15 -10.72
C PRO A 35 -4.49 14.21 -11.62
N MET A 36 -5.28 14.98 -12.35
CA MET A 36 -4.75 16.06 -13.19
C MET A 36 -4.08 17.19 -12.38
N LYS A 37 -4.55 17.46 -11.16
CA LYS A 37 -4.05 18.52 -10.27
C LYS A 37 -3.71 17.94 -8.90
N LYS A 38 -2.82 18.61 -8.15
CA LYS A 38 -2.42 18.22 -6.79
C LYS A 38 -1.91 16.77 -6.68
N ARG A 39 -1.07 16.36 -7.64
CA ARG A 39 -0.59 14.98 -7.80
C ARG A 39 0.16 14.49 -6.57
N TYR A 40 1.08 15.30 -6.07
CA TYR A 40 1.91 14.97 -4.93
C TYR A 40 1.08 14.86 -3.65
N GLU A 41 0.16 15.80 -3.45
CA GLU A 41 -0.72 15.84 -2.28
C GLU A 41 -1.67 14.64 -2.27
N GLU A 42 -2.22 14.26 -3.42
CA GLU A 42 -3.09 13.08 -3.54
C GLU A 42 -2.32 11.79 -3.21
N VAL A 43 -1.13 11.58 -3.77
CA VAL A 43 -0.32 10.40 -3.44
C VAL A 43 0.07 10.40 -1.97
N SER A 44 0.52 11.53 -1.44
CA SER A 44 0.89 11.66 -0.03
C SER A 44 -0.29 11.36 0.89
N HIS A 45 -1.50 11.81 0.53
CA HIS A 45 -2.72 11.52 1.26
C HIS A 45 -3.04 10.02 1.26
N ASN A 46 -2.95 9.36 0.11
CA ASN A 46 -3.18 7.92 -0.01
C ASN A 46 -2.13 7.12 0.79
N LEU A 47 -0.85 7.48 0.73
CA LEU A 47 0.19 6.83 1.52
C LEU A 47 0.02 7.05 3.03
N ALA A 48 -0.41 8.25 3.45
CA ALA A 48 -0.71 8.54 4.84
C ALA A 48 -1.92 7.74 5.35
N TYR A 49 -2.96 7.59 4.52
CA TYR A 49 -4.11 6.73 4.84
C TYR A 49 -3.67 5.27 4.99
N LEU A 50 -2.84 4.75 4.08
CA LEU A 50 -2.30 3.40 4.18
C LEU A 50 -1.49 3.20 5.47
N GLN A 51 -0.60 4.15 5.79
CA GLN A 51 0.17 4.10 7.03
C GLN A 51 -0.74 4.11 8.27
N ALA A 52 -1.74 4.99 8.30
CA ALA A 52 -2.69 5.07 9.41
C ALA A 52 -3.44 3.74 9.64
N GLN A 53 -3.86 3.05 8.56
CA GLN A 53 -4.49 1.73 8.67
C GLN A 53 -3.53 0.67 9.23
N LEU A 54 -2.26 0.70 8.82
CA LEU A 54 -1.27 -0.23 9.37
C LEU A 54 -0.99 0.04 10.85
N ASP A 55 -0.89 1.32 11.24
CA ASP A 55 -0.66 1.73 12.63
C ASP A 55 -1.84 1.37 13.52
N GLU A 56 -3.08 1.60 13.06
CA GLU A 56 -4.32 1.25 13.77
C GLU A 56 -4.39 -0.25 14.10
N HIS A 57 -3.90 -1.10 13.20
CA HIS A 57 -3.88 -2.55 13.37
C HIS A 57 -2.55 -3.10 13.93
N GLY A 58 -1.60 -2.23 14.31
CA GLY A 58 -0.29 -2.63 14.84
C GLY A 58 0.56 -3.44 13.86
N VAL A 59 0.38 -3.23 12.55
CA VAL A 59 1.12 -3.91 11.50
C VAL A 59 2.37 -3.12 11.15
N ASN A 60 3.53 -3.68 11.47
CA ASN A 60 4.80 -3.07 11.07
C ASN A 60 5.07 -3.33 9.58
N ALA A 61 5.33 -2.29 8.80
CA ALA A 61 5.64 -2.40 7.38
C ALA A 61 6.58 -1.27 6.91
N GLN A 62 7.27 -1.52 5.80
CA GLN A 62 8.06 -0.53 5.07
C GLN A 62 7.32 -0.15 3.79
N ILE A 63 7.10 1.14 3.57
CA ILE A 63 6.41 1.69 2.39
C ILE A 63 7.42 2.51 1.58
N GLN A 64 7.47 2.26 0.27
CA GLN A 64 8.25 3.05 -0.68
C GLN A 64 7.38 3.34 -1.90
N ALA A 65 7.44 4.57 -2.41
CA ALA A 65 6.71 4.96 -3.60
C ALA A 65 7.63 5.72 -4.54
N ARG A 66 7.58 5.39 -5.83
CA ARG A 66 8.37 6.06 -6.86
C ARG A 66 7.61 6.06 -8.19
N GLN A 67 7.60 7.21 -8.85
CA GLN A 67 7.22 7.28 -10.25
C GLN A 67 8.37 6.67 -11.07
N LEU A 68 8.18 5.45 -11.56
CA LEU A 68 9.20 4.71 -12.30
C LEU A 68 9.34 5.25 -13.72
N TYR A 69 10.40 4.84 -14.42
CA TYR A 69 10.66 5.28 -15.79
C TYR A 69 9.50 5.01 -16.76
N HIS A 70 8.77 3.90 -16.55
CA HIS A 70 7.62 3.53 -17.37
C HIS A 70 6.28 4.09 -16.88
N ASP A 71 6.26 4.73 -15.70
CA ASP A 71 5.04 5.31 -15.14
C ASP A 71 4.74 6.65 -15.82
N ARG A 72 3.55 6.76 -16.42
CA ARG A 72 3.08 8.04 -16.99
C ARG A 72 2.42 8.89 -15.90
N GLU A 73 1.09 8.89 -15.83
CA GLU A 73 0.32 9.61 -14.82
C GLU A 73 -0.02 8.67 -13.66
N GLU A 74 1.00 8.05 -13.09
CA GLU A 74 0.86 7.07 -12.01
C GLU A 74 2.14 7.00 -11.18
N VAL A 75 2.04 6.37 -10.01
CA VAL A 75 3.17 6.07 -9.12
C VAL A 75 3.09 4.60 -8.74
N THR A 76 4.22 3.91 -8.83
CA THR A 76 4.36 2.55 -8.31
C THR A 76 4.73 2.57 -6.83
N VAL A 77 3.98 1.84 -6.01
CA VAL A 77 4.17 1.72 -4.56
C VAL A 77 4.58 0.28 -4.23
N HIS A 78 5.64 0.13 -3.45
CA HIS A 78 6.05 -1.12 -2.82
C HIS A 78 5.78 -1.06 -1.32
N VAL A 79 5.23 -2.14 -0.78
CA VAL A 79 5.05 -2.31 0.67
C VAL A 79 5.53 -3.68 1.09
N ARG A 80 6.36 -3.72 2.14
CA ARG A 80 6.84 -4.94 2.77
C ARG A 80 6.36 -5.02 4.21
N ARG A 81 5.46 -5.97 4.51
CA ARG A 81 5.01 -6.27 5.87
C ARG A 81 6.12 -7.00 6.63
N LEU A 82 6.46 -6.51 7.81
CA LEU A 82 7.42 -7.10 8.72
C LEU A 82 6.66 -7.94 9.76
N TRP A 83 6.99 -9.22 9.83
CA TRP A 83 6.48 -10.09 10.90
C TRP A 83 7.49 -10.13 12.03
N ALA A 84 6.99 -10.08 13.28
CA ALA A 84 7.84 -10.30 14.44
C ALA A 84 8.53 -11.67 14.31
N ALA A 85 9.81 -11.74 14.65
CA ALA A 85 10.64 -12.94 14.56
C ALA A 85 10.22 -14.09 15.50
N VAL A 86 9.18 -13.88 16.32
CA VAL A 86 8.62 -14.91 17.19
C VAL A 86 7.66 -15.75 16.36
N GLY A 87 8.05 -16.99 16.08
CA GLY A 87 7.21 -17.99 15.43
C GLY A 87 5.88 -18.15 16.18
N GLY A 88 4.79 -17.91 15.47
CA GLY A 88 3.44 -17.93 16.00
C GLY A 88 2.63 -16.81 15.39
N ARG A 89 2.04 -17.06 14.21
CA ARG A 89 1.00 -16.21 13.65
C ARG A 89 -0.08 -16.00 14.71
N ARG A 90 -0.40 -14.75 15.04
CA ARG A 90 -1.67 -14.42 15.72
C ARG A 90 -2.87 -14.75 14.84
N ASP A 91 -2.63 -14.88 13.53
CA ASP A 91 -3.56 -15.15 12.45
C ASP A 91 -3.99 -16.66 12.38
N GLU A 92 -3.45 -17.53 13.26
CA GLU A 92 -3.70 -18.99 13.29
C GLU A 92 -4.51 -19.46 14.53
N ARG A 93 -5.16 -18.57 15.27
CA ARG A 93 -6.05 -18.92 16.40
C ARG A 93 -7.48 -18.47 16.19
#